data_AF-A0A455AWQ7-F1
#
_entry.id   AF-A0A455AWQ7-F1
#
_cell.length_a   1.000
_cell.length_b   1.000
_cell.length_c   1.000
_cell.angle_alpha   90.00
_cell.angle_beta   90.00
_cell.angle_gamma   90.00
#
_symmetry.space_group_name_H-M   'P 1'
#
loop_
_entity.id
_entity.type
_entity.pdbx_description
1 polymer ?
#
loop_
_entity_poly.entity_id
_entity_poly.type
_entity_poly.pdbx_seq_one_letter_code
_entity_poly.pdbx_strand_id
1 'polypeptide(L)'
;MMLVALLIALSCLGIHTLNGILIYAPWQAQNVSIQNLSLAPNTFDDAYVGCLEEMEEKAVHLLAEEMANHTRLRESWETAQKAWEQRCPGLSLPPGFKTQHGIAIMVYTNSSNPLYRELNQAVRTGGDSREFYMQHFPFKALHFYLTRALQLLRGSRDCSREPGQEREVLIPPHEVFLVTNFSQDGARNLVTLSSNNQMCSHFNCAYLGAKKRPSCESVPTGGQADSLSKGAFSLLSSKALPLASWGFQLLGAVL
;
A
#
# COMPACT_ATOMS: atom_id res chain seq x y z
N MET A 1 22.26 61.28 -4.23
CA MET A 1 22.20 59.83 -3.89
C MET A 1 21.14 59.48 -2.83
N MET A 2 20.63 60.42 -2.02
CA MET A 2 19.59 60.14 -1.00
C MET A 2 18.13 60.42 -1.42
N LEU A 3 17.88 61.11 -2.54
CA LEU A 3 16.51 61.50 -2.94
C LEU A 3 15.76 60.42 -3.74
N VAL A 4 16.47 59.53 -4.43
CA VAL A 4 15.86 58.43 -5.21
C VAL A 4 15.39 57.29 -4.30
N ALA A 5 16.00 57.14 -3.12
CA ALA A 5 15.59 56.16 -2.11
C ALA A 5 14.26 56.52 -1.41
N LEU A 6 13.90 57.81 -1.34
CA LEU A 6 12.69 58.26 -0.65
C LEU A 6 11.41 58.06 -1.48
N LEU A 7 11.51 58.11 -2.82
CA LEU A 7 10.36 57.96 -3.72
C LEU A 7 9.95 56.49 -3.94
N ILE A 8 10.88 55.53 -3.84
CA ILE A 8 10.60 54.09 -3.97
C ILE A 8 9.94 53.54 -2.68
N ALA A 9 10.23 54.13 -1.51
CA ALA A 9 9.58 53.76 -0.26
C ALA A 9 8.10 54.21 -0.18
N LEU A 10 7.73 55.29 -0.90
CA LEU A 10 6.38 55.84 -0.88
C LEU A 10 5.41 55.13 -1.86
N SER A 11 5.90 54.32 -2.80
CA SER A 11 5.02 53.57 -3.73
C SER A 11 4.52 52.22 -3.21
N CYS A 12 4.95 51.76 -2.03
CA CYS A 12 4.50 50.51 -1.42
C CYS A 12 3.47 50.69 -0.30
N LEU A 13 3.05 51.93 -0.01
CA LEU A 13 2.00 52.23 0.96
C LEU A 13 0.75 52.70 0.23
N GLY A 14 0.03 51.73 -0.36
CA GLY A 14 -1.35 51.96 -0.78
C GLY A 14 -2.22 52.16 0.46
N ILE A 15 -2.44 53.42 0.84
CA ILE A 15 -3.36 53.79 1.92
C ILE A 15 -4.76 53.92 1.31
N HIS A 16 -5.57 52.88 1.45
CA HIS A 16 -7.03 53.04 1.40
C HIS A 16 -7.56 52.89 2.82
N THR A 17 -7.79 54.02 3.48
CA THR A 17 -8.57 54.05 4.73
C THR A 17 -10.04 53.99 4.36
N LEU A 18 -10.77 52.99 4.84
CA LEU A 18 -12.15 53.10 5.35
C LEU A 18 -12.52 51.76 6.03
N ASN A 19 -12.68 51.83 7.35
CA ASN A 19 -13.27 50.83 8.28
C ASN A 19 -12.59 49.46 8.48
N GLY A 20 -12.02 49.28 9.68
CA GLY A 20 -11.95 48.00 10.39
C GLY A 20 -10.61 47.27 10.35
N ILE A 21 -9.94 47.22 11.52
CA ILE A 21 -8.99 46.19 11.98
C ILE A 21 -7.90 45.78 10.97
N LEU A 22 -6.70 46.34 11.14
CA LEU A 22 -5.47 45.84 10.50
C LEU A 22 -5.07 44.49 11.10
N ILE A 23 -5.50 43.40 10.47
CA ILE A 23 -4.97 42.06 10.71
C ILE A 23 -3.69 41.93 9.88
N TYR A 24 -2.53 42.18 10.48
CA TYR A 24 -1.27 41.68 9.93
C TYR A 24 -1.25 40.17 10.15
N ALA A 25 -1.78 39.39 9.21
CA ALA A 25 -1.51 37.96 9.17
C ALA A 25 -0.09 37.78 8.61
N PRO A 26 0.90 37.33 9.40
CA PRO A 26 2.17 36.92 8.84
C PRO A 26 1.87 35.75 7.90
N TRP A 27 2.37 35.80 6.66
CA TRP A 27 2.38 34.64 5.79
C TRP A 27 3.17 33.55 6.51
N GLN A 28 2.47 32.63 7.19
CA GLN A 28 3.12 31.46 7.74
C GLN A 28 3.58 30.63 6.55
N ALA A 29 4.88 30.66 6.27
CA ALA A 29 5.51 29.68 5.42
C ALA A 29 5.18 28.32 6.02
N GLN A 30 4.23 27.62 5.41
CA GLN A 30 3.90 26.26 5.79
C GLN A 30 5.18 25.43 5.60
N ASN A 31 5.57 24.73 6.66
CA ASN A 31 6.74 23.88 6.65
C ASN A 31 6.50 22.74 5.66
N VAL A 32 7.01 22.86 4.44
CA VAL A 32 6.88 21.83 3.40
C VAL A 32 7.78 20.66 3.79
N SER A 33 7.17 19.54 4.20
CA SER A 33 7.90 18.29 4.44
C SER A 33 8.33 17.69 3.09
N ILE A 34 9.63 17.75 2.79
CA ILE A 34 10.20 17.08 1.61
C ILE A 34 10.43 15.62 1.98
N GLN A 35 9.69 14.71 1.36
CA GLN A 35 9.88 13.27 1.52
C GLN A 35 10.67 12.73 0.32
N ASN A 36 11.87 12.19 0.58
CA ASN A 36 12.71 11.59 -0.45
C ASN A 36 12.25 10.17 -0.76
N LEU A 37 12.14 9.84 -2.05
CA LEU A 37 11.95 8.45 -2.48
C LEU A 37 13.23 7.66 -2.18
N SER A 38 13.09 6.50 -1.56
CA SER A 38 14.19 5.59 -1.22
C SER A 38 13.70 4.14 -1.29
N LEU A 39 14.63 3.19 -1.15
CA LEU A 39 14.32 1.76 -1.02
C LEU A 39 13.72 1.38 0.35
N ALA A 40 13.38 2.38 1.18
CA ALA A 40 12.68 2.22 2.44
C ALA A 40 13.27 1.12 3.36
N PRO A 41 14.53 1.26 3.81
CA PRO A 41 15.25 0.20 4.53
C PRO A 41 14.64 -0.15 5.90
N ASN A 42 13.71 0.64 6.41
CA ASN A 42 13.02 0.41 7.68
C ASN A 42 11.63 -0.23 7.50
N THR A 43 11.24 -0.50 6.26
CA THR A 43 9.99 -1.20 5.97
C THR A 43 10.11 -2.67 6.33
N PHE A 44 9.10 -3.21 6.99
CA PHE A 44 8.94 -4.65 7.15
C PHE A 44 8.39 -5.24 5.84
N ASP A 45 9.23 -5.94 5.09
CA ASP A 45 9.00 -6.31 3.70
C ASP A 45 9.06 -7.83 3.45
N ASP A 46 8.79 -8.63 4.49
CA ASP A 46 8.96 -10.09 4.48
C ASP A 46 8.19 -10.77 3.34
N ALA A 47 8.92 -11.54 2.53
CA ALA A 47 8.37 -12.28 1.39
C ALA A 47 7.99 -13.73 1.72
N TYR A 48 8.34 -14.23 2.90
CA TYR A 48 8.02 -15.58 3.39
C TYR A 48 8.48 -16.74 2.49
N VAL A 49 9.54 -16.53 1.71
CA VAL A 49 10.09 -17.55 0.81
C VAL A 49 10.68 -18.70 1.60
N GLY A 50 10.19 -19.91 1.35
CA GLY A 50 10.66 -21.13 1.99
C GLY A 50 10.06 -21.42 3.37
N CYS A 51 9.12 -20.59 3.86
CA CYS A 51 8.48 -20.80 5.17
C CYS A 51 6.96 -20.62 5.16
N LEU A 52 6.34 -20.70 3.99
CA LEU A 52 4.90 -20.52 3.84
C LEU A 52 4.08 -21.50 4.69
N GLU A 53 4.42 -22.79 4.64
CA GLU A 53 3.70 -23.84 5.37
C GLU A 53 3.77 -23.63 6.89
N GLU A 54 4.97 -23.37 7.43
CA GLU A 54 5.14 -23.11 8.85
C GLU A 54 4.44 -21.81 9.29
N MET A 55 4.48 -20.77 8.45
CA MET A 55 3.76 -19.53 8.73
C MET A 55 2.24 -19.70 8.67
N GLU A 56 1.71 -20.53 7.76
CA GLU A 56 0.27 -20.86 7.70
C GLU A 56 -0.21 -21.50 9.00
N GLU A 57 0.57 -22.42 9.58
CA GLU A 57 0.22 -23.07 10.85
C GLU A 57 0.20 -22.05 12.00
N LYS A 58 1.24 -21.20 12.10
CA LYS A 58 1.36 -20.22 13.19
C LYS A 58 0.40 -19.04 13.05
N ALA A 59 0.07 -18.64 11.82
CA ALA A 59 -0.76 -17.47 11.54
C ALA A 59 -2.18 -17.59 12.11
N VAL A 60 -2.70 -18.81 12.28
CA VAL A 60 -4.01 -19.04 12.91
C VAL A 60 -4.01 -18.56 14.36
N HIS A 61 -3.04 -19.00 15.15
CA HIS A 61 -2.92 -18.61 16.55
C HIS A 61 -2.53 -17.14 16.71
N LEU A 62 -1.58 -16.67 15.89
CA LEU A 62 -1.16 -15.27 15.88
C LEU A 62 -2.33 -14.33 15.62
N LEU A 63 -3.16 -14.61 14.61
CA LEU A 63 -4.29 -13.76 14.28
C LEU A 63 -5.30 -13.69 15.43
N ALA A 64 -5.55 -14.81 16.11
CA ALA A 64 -6.43 -14.83 17.28
C ALA A 64 -5.89 -13.94 18.41
N GLU A 65 -4.59 -13.98 18.68
CA GLU A 65 -3.92 -13.10 19.65
C GLU A 65 -3.99 -11.62 19.23
N GLU A 66 -3.71 -11.32 17.96
CA GLU A 66 -3.78 -9.96 17.41
C GLU A 66 -5.19 -9.37 17.54
N MET A 67 -6.22 -10.16 17.22
CA MET A 67 -7.62 -9.73 17.37
C MET A 67 -8.02 -9.55 18.84
N ALA A 68 -7.52 -10.39 19.75
CA ALA A 68 -7.79 -10.25 21.19
C ALA A 68 -7.20 -8.94 21.75
N ASN A 69 -6.03 -8.52 21.23
CA ASN A 69 -5.30 -7.36 21.71
C ASN A 69 -5.58 -6.07 20.91
N HIS A 70 -6.30 -6.13 19.79
CA HIS A 70 -6.51 -5.00 18.90
C HIS A 70 -7.97 -4.88 18.43
N THR A 71 -8.80 -4.16 19.20
CA THR A 71 -10.25 -4.00 18.96
C THR A 71 -10.60 -3.65 17.52
N ARG A 72 -9.89 -2.68 16.92
CA ARG A 72 -10.15 -2.24 15.53
C ARG A 72 -9.90 -3.35 14.50
N LEU A 73 -8.86 -4.17 14.72
CA LEU A 73 -8.55 -5.30 13.84
C LEU A 73 -9.65 -6.35 13.95
N ARG A 74 -10.06 -6.69 15.19
CA ARG A 74 -11.15 -7.64 15.44
C ARG A 74 -12.44 -7.22 14.75
N GLU A 75 -12.88 -5.98 14.94
CA GLU A 75 -14.10 -5.46 14.31
C GLU A 75 -14.02 -5.43 12.78
N SER A 76 -12.86 -5.04 12.23
CA SER A 76 -12.63 -5.04 10.78
C SER A 76 -12.64 -6.47 10.23
N TRP A 77 -11.99 -7.42 10.91
CA TRP A 77 -11.92 -8.82 10.52
C TRP A 77 -13.29 -9.51 10.56
N GLU A 78 -14.06 -9.34 11.64
CA GLU A 78 -15.41 -9.89 11.78
C GLU A 78 -16.36 -9.34 10.69
N THR A 79 -16.24 -8.05 10.36
CA THR A 79 -17.02 -7.42 9.29
C THR A 79 -16.61 -7.95 7.91
N ALA A 80 -15.29 -8.03 7.66
CA ALA A 80 -14.74 -8.55 6.41
C ALA A 80 -15.09 -10.02 6.20
N GLN A 81 -15.11 -10.83 7.26
CA GLN A 81 -15.52 -12.24 7.19
C GLN A 81 -16.96 -12.38 6.69
N LYS A 82 -17.91 -11.65 7.28
CA LYS A 82 -19.32 -11.66 6.84
C LYS A 82 -19.45 -11.23 5.38
N ALA A 83 -18.71 -10.19 4.98
CA ALA A 83 -18.74 -9.70 3.61
C ALA A 83 -18.09 -10.68 2.62
N TRP A 84 -17.03 -11.40 3.03
CA TRP A 84 -16.40 -12.45 2.24
C TRP A 84 -17.34 -13.63 2.03
N GLU A 85 -18.05 -14.09 3.06
CA GLU A 85 -19.02 -15.19 2.96
C GLU A 85 -20.10 -14.92 1.91
N GLN A 86 -20.55 -13.66 1.76
CA GLN A 86 -21.52 -13.27 0.73
C GLN A 86 -20.92 -13.20 -0.67
N ARG A 87 -19.62 -12.87 -0.80
CA ARG A 87 -18.97 -12.63 -2.09
C ARG A 87 -18.26 -13.86 -2.67
N CYS A 88 -17.67 -14.70 -1.81
CA CYS A 88 -16.82 -15.83 -2.19
C CYS A 88 -17.49 -16.85 -3.14
N PRO A 89 -18.78 -17.21 -3.00
CA PRO A 89 -19.41 -18.23 -3.86
C PRO A 89 -19.37 -17.91 -5.36
N GLY A 90 -19.21 -16.64 -5.74
CA GLY A 90 -19.15 -16.20 -7.14
C GLY A 90 -17.74 -16.02 -7.71
N LEU A 91 -16.68 -16.36 -6.96
CA LEU A 91 -15.29 -16.10 -7.37
C LEU A 91 -14.56 -17.38 -7.78
N SER A 92 -13.84 -17.30 -8.90
CA SER A 92 -12.81 -18.28 -9.24
C SER A 92 -11.48 -17.86 -8.60
N LEU A 93 -10.97 -18.66 -7.68
CA LEU A 93 -9.76 -18.36 -6.91
C LEU A 93 -8.63 -19.34 -7.28
N PRO A 94 -7.36 -18.88 -7.31
CA PRO A 94 -6.24 -19.74 -7.67
C PRO A 94 -6.03 -20.87 -6.65
N PRO A 95 -5.38 -21.98 -7.03
CA PRO A 95 -5.04 -23.06 -6.11
C PRO A 95 -4.28 -22.57 -4.87
N GLY A 96 -4.65 -23.09 -3.70
CA GLY A 96 -4.06 -22.69 -2.42
C GLY A 96 -4.58 -21.37 -1.85
N PHE A 97 -5.50 -20.69 -2.53
CA PHE A 97 -6.15 -19.51 -1.98
C PHE A 97 -7.18 -19.89 -0.90
N LYS A 98 -6.86 -19.57 0.36
CA LYS A 98 -7.71 -19.80 1.52
C LYS A 98 -8.59 -18.60 1.84
N THR A 99 -9.66 -18.83 2.62
CA THR A 99 -10.58 -17.79 3.10
C THR A 99 -9.88 -16.62 3.79
N GLN A 100 -8.86 -16.89 4.60
CA GLN A 100 -8.11 -15.87 5.34
C GLN A 100 -7.41 -14.86 4.41
N HIS A 101 -6.95 -15.29 3.22
CA HIS A 101 -6.37 -14.42 2.22
C HIS A 101 -7.38 -13.40 1.68
N GLY A 102 -8.59 -13.87 1.39
CA GLY A 102 -9.70 -13.04 0.93
C GLY A 102 -10.14 -12.02 1.98
N ILE A 103 -10.29 -12.47 3.22
CA ILE A 103 -10.64 -11.61 4.35
C ILE A 103 -9.56 -10.55 4.59
N ALA A 104 -8.28 -10.90 4.54
CA ALA A 104 -7.18 -9.95 4.71
C ALA A 104 -7.21 -8.84 3.65
N ILE A 105 -7.51 -9.16 2.38
CA ILE A 105 -7.73 -8.16 1.33
C ILE A 105 -8.90 -7.25 1.69
N MET A 106 -10.04 -7.82 2.10
CA MET A 106 -11.21 -7.03 2.46
C MET A 106 -10.98 -6.12 3.67
N VAL A 107 -10.21 -6.57 4.66
CA VAL A 107 -9.77 -5.76 5.81
C VAL A 107 -8.93 -4.57 5.35
N TYR A 108 -8.01 -4.80 4.41
CA TYR A 108 -7.14 -3.75 3.88
C TYR A 108 -7.93 -2.68 3.11
N THR A 109 -8.86 -3.11 2.25
CA THR A 109 -9.63 -2.22 1.37
C THR A 109 -10.89 -1.65 2.03
N ASN A 110 -11.08 -1.86 3.34
CA ASN A 110 -12.27 -1.38 4.05
C ASN A 110 -12.16 0.12 4.35
N SER A 111 -12.90 0.94 3.61
CA SER A 111 -12.94 2.39 3.82
C SER A 111 -13.70 2.81 5.10
N SER A 112 -14.69 2.02 5.54
CA SER A 112 -15.50 2.31 6.73
C SER A 112 -14.73 2.10 8.04
N ASN A 113 -13.70 1.24 8.02
CA ASN A 113 -12.80 1.03 9.14
C ASN A 113 -11.37 0.94 8.61
N PRO A 114 -10.67 2.09 8.45
CA PRO A 114 -9.44 2.21 7.69
C PRO A 114 -8.21 1.67 8.46
N LEU A 115 -8.23 0.38 8.80
CA LEU A 115 -7.11 -0.30 9.46
C LEU A 115 -5.82 -0.25 8.63
N TYR A 116 -5.94 -0.14 7.30
CA TYR A 116 -4.79 0.02 6.39
C TYR A 116 -3.87 1.18 6.82
N ARG A 117 -4.40 2.24 7.44
CA ARG A 117 -3.56 3.36 7.90
C ARG A 117 -2.60 2.92 9.01
N GLU A 118 -3.08 2.13 9.96
CA GLU A 118 -2.27 1.60 11.06
C GLU A 118 -1.33 0.51 10.56
N LEU A 119 -1.81 -0.36 9.67
CA LEU A 119 -0.99 -1.38 9.05
C LEU A 119 0.15 -0.77 8.23
N ASN A 120 -0.13 0.17 7.33
CA ASN A 120 0.89 0.83 6.50
C ASN A 120 1.90 1.57 7.38
N GLN A 121 1.45 2.23 8.44
CA GLN A 121 2.37 2.86 9.40
C GLN A 121 3.28 1.82 10.08
N ALA A 122 2.71 0.72 10.57
CA ALA A 122 3.49 -0.34 11.21
C ALA A 122 4.45 -1.01 10.22
N VAL A 123 4.05 -1.22 8.97
CA VAL A 123 4.90 -1.75 7.90
C VAL A 123 6.06 -0.82 7.62
N ARG A 124 5.83 0.50 7.49
CA ARG A 124 6.88 1.49 7.19
C ARG A 124 7.95 1.64 8.26
N THR A 125 7.63 1.36 9.53
CA THR A 125 8.55 1.57 10.65
C THR A 125 8.95 0.29 11.39
N GLY A 126 8.28 -0.83 11.13
CA GLY A 126 8.46 -2.09 11.86
C GLY A 126 9.69 -2.89 11.46
N GLY A 127 10.35 -2.52 10.37
CA GLY A 127 11.48 -3.25 9.78
C GLY A 127 12.85 -2.77 10.24
N ASP A 128 12.98 -2.05 11.35
CA ASP A 128 14.28 -1.57 11.85
C ASP A 128 15.24 -2.74 12.15
N SER A 129 14.76 -3.73 12.91
CA SER A 129 15.45 -4.98 13.24
C SER A 129 14.44 -6.10 13.47
N ARG A 130 14.91 -7.36 13.55
CA ARG A 130 14.03 -8.48 13.90
C ARG A 130 13.46 -8.30 15.31
N GLU A 131 14.29 -7.85 16.24
CA GLU A 131 13.92 -7.61 17.63
C GLU A 131 12.83 -6.53 17.72
N PHE A 132 13.01 -5.43 16.98
CA PHE A 132 12.02 -4.36 16.89
C PHE A 132 10.69 -4.88 16.30
N TYR A 133 10.75 -5.63 15.20
CA TYR A 133 9.58 -6.29 14.60
C TYR A 133 8.84 -7.18 15.62
N MET A 134 9.56 -8.03 16.33
CA MET A 134 8.95 -8.96 17.29
C MET A 134 8.20 -8.21 18.40
N GLN A 135 8.79 -7.12 18.91
CA GLN A 135 8.25 -6.34 20.02
C GLN A 135 7.14 -5.36 19.63
N HIS A 136 7.26 -4.70 18.47
CA HIS A 136 6.45 -3.51 18.17
C HIS A 136 5.50 -3.69 16.97
N PHE A 137 5.65 -4.75 16.17
CA PHE A 137 4.78 -4.96 15.00
C PHE A 137 3.51 -5.75 15.39
N PRO A 138 2.31 -5.13 15.38
CA PRO A 138 1.11 -5.75 15.94
C PRO A 138 0.29 -6.57 14.94
N PHE A 139 0.73 -6.66 13.68
CA PHE A 139 -0.05 -7.22 12.56
C PHE A 139 0.69 -8.36 11.84
N LYS A 140 1.37 -9.24 12.57
CA LYS A 140 2.23 -10.31 12.03
C LYS A 140 1.43 -11.28 11.15
N ALA A 141 0.27 -11.76 11.62
CA ALA A 141 -0.58 -12.66 10.86
C ALA A 141 -1.33 -11.94 9.74
N LEU A 142 -1.88 -10.75 10.00
CA LEU A 142 -2.54 -9.96 8.96
C LEU A 142 -1.59 -9.65 7.79
N HIS A 143 -0.36 -9.23 8.08
CA HIS A 143 0.67 -9.00 7.06
C HIS A 143 0.99 -10.28 6.28
N PHE A 144 1.14 -11.42 6.95
CA PHE A 144 1.36 -12.70 6.29
C PHE A 144 0.23 -13.06 5.32
N TYR A 145 -1.04 -13.03 5.78
CA TYR A 145 -2.18 -13.38 4.93
C TYR A 145 -2.32 -12.42 3.74
N LEU A 146 -2.10 -11.12 3.95
CA LEU A 146 -2.16 -10.13 2.87
C LEU A 146 -1.06 -10.38 1.83
N THR A 147 0.19 -10.56 2.27
CA THR A 147 1.32 -10.86 1.38
C THR A 147 1.08 -12.16 0.61
N ARG A 148 0.62 -13.21 1.29
CA ARG A 148 0.32 -14.49 0.65
C ARG A 148 -0.82 -14.40 -0.37
N ALA A 149 -1.86 -13.63 -0.06
CA ALA A 149 -2.95 -13.37 -0.99
C ALA A 149 -2.45 -12.73 -2.29
N LEU A 150 -1.60 -11.70 -2.18
CA LEU A 150 -1.03 -11.00 -3.34
C LEU A 150 -0.11 -11.90 -4.18
N GLN A 151 0.69 -12.75 -3.54
CA GLN A 151 1.53 -13.73 -4.23
C GLN A 151 0.70 -14.72 -5.07
N LEU A 152 -0.38 -15.26 -4.50
CA LEU A 152 -1.25 -16.22 -5.17
C LEU A 152 -2.02 -15.57 -6.34
N LEU A 153 -2.52 -14.35 -6.15
CA LEU A 153 -3.25 -13.62 -7.19
C LEU A 153 -2.34 -13.19 -8.35
N ARG A 154 -1.07 -12.83 -8.09
CA ARG A 154 -0.07 -12.55 -9.13
C ARG A 154 0.27 -13.76 -10.00
N GLY A 155 0.25 -14.96 -9.41
CA GLY A 155 0.50 -16.22 -10.13
C GLY A 155 -0.64 -16.60 -11.09
N SER A 156 -1.85 -16.09 -10.84
CA SER A 156 -3.01 -16.25 -11.72
C SER A 156 -2.90 -15.26 -12.88
N ARG A 157 -2.52 -15.74 -14.07
CA ARG A 157 -2.25 -14.90 -15.26
C ARG A 157 -3.49 -14.30 -15.93
N ASP A 158 -4.62 -14.25 -15.22
CA ASP A 158 -5.86 -13.64 -15.70
C ASP A 158 -6.14 -12.34 -14.95
N CYS A 159 -5.47 -11.27 -15.38
CA CYS A 159 -5.88 -9.91 -15.06
C CYS A 159 -6.73 -9.35 -16.21
N SER A 160 -8.04 -9.59 -16.18
CA SER A 160 -8.96 -8.94 -17.13
C SER A 160 -9.16 -7.47 -16.77
N ARG A 161 -8.74 -6.59 -17.67
CA ARG A 161 -9.05 -5.16 -17.65
C ARG A 161 -10.50 -4.97 -18.12
N GLU A 162 -11.42 -4.81 -17.19
CA GLU A 162 -12.77 -4.26 -17.49
C GLU A 162 -12.70 -2.73 -17.36
N PRO A 163 -12.96 -1.97 -18.43
CA PRO A 163 -13.01 -0.51 -18.40
C PRO A 163 -14.14 -0.01 -17.50
N GLY A 164 -13.89 1.06 -16.71
CA GLY A 164 -14.97 1.85 -16.11
C GLY A 164 -15.20 1.71 -14.59
N GLN A 165 -14.32 1.04 -13.84
CA GLN A 165 -14.32 1.07 -12.37
C GLN A 165 -13.01 1.64 -11.86
N GLU A 166 -13.06 2.47 -10.80
CA GLU A 166 -11.87 2.77 -10.00
C GLU A 166 -11.39 1.45 -9.41
N ARG A 167 -10.12 1.12 -9.65
CA ARG A 167 -9.52 -0.14 -9.25
C ARG A 167 -8.41 0.18 -8.27
N GLU A 168 -8.60 -0.22 -7.02
CA GLU A 168 -7.49 -0.33 -6.10
C GLU A 168 -6.57 -1.44 -6.59
N VAL A 169 -5.29 -1.12 -6.72
CA VAL A 169 -4.23 -2.08 -7.05
C VAL A 169 -3.32 -2.16 -5.85
N LEU A 170 -3.29 -3.32 -5.21
CA LEU A 170 -2.42 -3.59 -4.08
C LEU A 170 -1.01 -3.94 -4.57
N ILE A 171 -0.05 -3.13 -4.15
CA ILE A 171 1.36 -3.25 -4.51
C ILE A 171 2.14 -3.64 -3.25
N PRO A 172 2.70 -4.86 -3.15
CA PRO A 172 3.57 -5.30 -2.06
C PRO A 172 4.75 -4.35 -1.82
N PRO A 173 5.21 -4.19 -0.56
CA PRO A 173 6.29 -3.27 -0.22
C PRO A 173 7.66 -3.68 -0.79
N HIS A 174 7.84 -4.96 -1.15
CA HIS A 174 9.08 -5.48 -1.73
C HIS A 174 9.13 -5.36 -3.26
N GLU A 175 8.20 -4.66 -3.93
CA GLU A 175 8.32 -4.37 -5.36
C GLU A 175 9.20 -3.13 -5.60
N VAL A 176 10.18 -3.27 -6.49
CA VAL A 176 11.11 -2.20 -6.83
C VAL A 176 10.66 -1.54 -8.12
N PHE A 177 10.57 -0.20 -8.09
CA PHE A 177 10.21 0.61 -9.24
C PHE A 177 11.39 1.47 -9.68
N LEU A 178 11.55 1.59 -10.99
CA LEU A 178 12.47 2.56 -11.59
C LEU A 178 11.74 3.88 -11.73
N VAL A 179 12.38 4.96 -11.28
CA VAL A 179 11.84 6.30 -11.54
C VAL A 179 12.28 6.73 -12.94
N THR A 180 11.31 6.93 -13.84
CA THR A 180 11.59 7.23 -15.24
C THR A 180 11.42 8.70 -15.59
N ASN A 181 10.59 9.42 -14.83
CA ASN A 181 10.35 10.84 -15.09
C ASN A 181 9.92 11.58 -13.83
N PHE A 182 10.34 12.83 -13.74
CA PHE A 182 9.87 13.82 -12.78
C PHE A 182 9.44 15.06 -13.57
N SER A 183 8.17 15.44 -13.44
CA SER A 183 7.65 16.65 -14.08
C SER A 183 6.80 17.43 -13.10
N GLN A 184 6.75 18.74 -13.28
CA GLN A 184 5.86 19.62 -12.52
C GLN A 184 4.67 20.00 -13.40
N ASP A 185 3.48 19.60 -12.98
CA ASP A 185 2.22 19.95 -13.63
C ASP A 185 1.50 21.02 -12.78
N GLY A 186 1.85 22.28 -13.05
CA GLY A 186 1.40 23.43 -12.25
C GLY A 186 1.88 23.33 -10.80
N ALA A 187 0.94 23.16 -9.86
CA ALA A 187 1.23 22.98 -8.44
C ALA A 187 1.50 21.51 -8.03
N ARG A 188 1.40 20.55 -8.96
CA ARG A 188 1.55 19.12 -8.67
C ARG A 188 2.91 18.62 -9.13
N ASN A 189 3.57 17.85 -8.28
CA ASN A 189 4.75 17.09 -8.66
C ASN A 189 4.27 15.72 -9.18
N LEU A 190 4.60 15.39 -10.42
CA LEU A 190 4.29 14.11 -11.05
C LEU A 190 5.58 13.27 -11.14
N VAL A 191 5.53 12.10 -10.52
CA VAL A 191 6.60 11.10 -10.59
C VAL A 191 6.10 9.90 -11.39
N THR A 192 6.82 9.51 -12.43
CA THR A 192 6.51 8.30 -13.21
C THR A 192 7.38 7.16 -12.73
N LEU A 193 6.74 6.09 -12.28
CA LEU A 193 7.37 4.86 -11.82
C LEU A 193 7.12 3.75 -12.84
N SER A 194 8.16 3.02 -13.24
CA SER A 194 8.02 1.81 -14.04
C SER A 194 8.40 0.57 -13.23
N SER A 195 7.54 -0.44 -13.26
CA SER A 195 7.84 -1.75 -12.70
C SER A 195 8.59 -2.59 -13.74
N ASN A 196 9.58 -3.35 -13.28
CA ASN A 196 10.28 -4.37 -14.05
C ASN A 196 10.07 -5.78 -13.46
N ASN A 197 9.04 -5.95 -12.62
CA ASN A 197 8.78 -7.16 -11.82
C ASN A 197 9.94 -7.60 -10.91
N GLN A 198 10.92 -6.73 -10.63
CA GLN A 198 11.94 -7.02 -9.62
C GLN A 198 11.34 -6.84 -8.23
N MET A 199 11.56 -7.84 -7.39
CA MET A 199 11.21 -7.78 -5.99
C MET A 199 12.48 -7.88 -5.14
N CYS A 200 12.60 -7.03 -4.14
CA CYS A 200 13.74 -6.97 -3.23
C CYS A 200 13.23 -6.88 -1.80
N SER A 201 13.77 -7.72 -0.91
CA SER A 201 13.33 -7.76 0.48
C SER A 201 14.50 -7.86 1.45
N HIS A 202 14.43 -7.12 2.56
CA HIS A 202 15.37 -7.19 3.67
C HIS A 202 15.02 -8.31 4.65
N PHE A 203 13.75 -8.74 4.71
CA PHE A 203 13.28 -9.78 5.62
C PHE A 203 12.84 -11.04 4.87
N ASN A 204 13.14 -12.20 5.43
CA ASN A 204 12.56 -13.45 4.95
C ASN A 204 12.36 -14.40 6.13
N CYS A 205 11.11 -14.68 6.50
CA CYS A 205 10.75 -15.55 7.61
C CYS A 205 11.17 -14.99 8.99
N ALA A 206 10.99 -13.69 9.20
CA ALA A 206 11.45 -12.96 10.38
C ALA A 206 10.85 -13.50 11.69
N TYR A 207 9.54 -13.79 11.67
CA TYR A 207 8.83 -14.37 12.82
C TYR A 207 9.45 -15.69 13.28
N LEU A 208 9.95 -16.49 12.33
CA LEU A 208 10.53 -17.81 12.57
C LEU A 208 11.98 -17.79 13.03
N GLY A 209 12.63 -16.62 13.10
CA GLY A 209 14.01 -16.52 13.58
C GLY A 209 14.97 -15.75 12.68
N ALA A 210 14.59 -15.52 11.42
CA ALA A 210 15.50 -14.90 10.47
C ALA A 210 15.75 -13.42 10.80
N LYS A 211 17.01 -13.01 10.71
CA LYS A 211 17.43 -11.62 10.95
C LYS A 211 17.24 -10.77 9.70
N LYS A 212 17.12 -9.46 9.91
CA LYS A 212 17.15 -8.46 8.83
C LYS A 212 18.48 -8.54 8.07
N ARG A 213 18.41 -8.49 6.74
CA ARG A 213 19.58 -8.41 5.86
C ARG A 213 20.06 -6.95 5.73
N PRO A 214 21.39 -6.71 5.71
CA PRO A 214 21.93 -5.35 5.62
C PRO A 214 21.60 -4.67 4.28
N SER A 215 21.53 -5.45 3.20
CA SER A 215 21.04 -5.04 1.88
C SER A 215 19.80 -5.85 1.53
N CYS A 216 18.87 -5.25 0.79
CA CYS A 216 17.75 -6.02 0.26
C CYS A 216 18.30 -7.06 -0.73
N GLU A 217 17.70 -8.23 -0.76
CA GLU A 217 18.05 -9.30 -1.69
C GLU A 217 16.88 -9.59 -2.62
N SER A 218 17.18 -10.03 -3.84
CA SER A 218 16.17 -10.38 -4.83
C SER A 218 15.29 -11.52 -4.34
N VAL A 219 13.97 -11.33 -4.38
CA VAL A 219 12.98 -12.36 -4.05
C VAL A 219 12.81 -13.28 -5.27
N PRO A 220 13.05 -14.60 -5.15
CA PRO A 220 12.89 -15.52 -6.27
C PRO A 220 11.47 -15.50 -6.83
N THR A 221 11.33 -15.26 -8.13
CA THR A 221 10.04 -15.29 -8.83
C THR A 221 9.67 -16.73 -9.17
N GLY A 222 9.17 -17.49 -8.19
CA GLY A 222 8.59 -18.81 -8.40
C GLY A 222 9.59 -19.97 -8.38
N GLY A 223 9.47 -20.80 -7.35
CA GLY A 223 10.23 -22.04 -7.17
C GLY A 223 9.41 -23.07 -6.41
N GLN A 224 8.19 -23.35 -6.88
CA GLN A 224 7.57 -24.64 -6.65
C GLN A 224 7.24 -25.21 -8.03
N ALA A 225 8.22 -25.93 -8.57
CA ALA A 225 8.04 -26.73 -9.77
C ALA A 225 7.16 -27.92 -9.39
N ASP A 226 5.85 -27.77 -9.54
CA ASP A 226 4.96 -28.89 -9.80
C ASP A 226 4.08 -28.52 -11.00
N SER A 227 4.50 -29.09 -12.14
CA SER A 227 3.65 -29.66 -13.19
C SER A 227 2.35 -28.93 -13.54
N LEU A 228 2.28 -28.37 -14.76
CA LEU A 228 1.55 -28.97 -15.89
C LEU A 228 1.05 -27.92 -16.90
N SER A 229 1.31 -28.26 -18.17
CA SER A 229 0.64 -27.88 -19.42
C SER A 229 0.70 -26.42 -19.91
N LYS A 230 1.54 -26.25 -20.94
CA LYS A 230 1.28 -25.36 -22.07
C LYS A 230 -0.15 -25.57 -22.58
N GLY A 231 -0.93 -24.50 -22.65
CA GLY A 231 -2.21 -24.46 -23.32
C GLY A 231 -2.49 -23.04 -23.79
N ALA A 232 -2.42 -22.82 -25.10
CA ALA A 232 -2.81 -21.57 -25.74
C ALA A 232 -4.24 -21.72 -26.22
N PHE A 233 -5.21 -20.88 -25.80
CA PHE A 233 -6.46 -20.71 -26.55
C PHE A 233 -7.13 -19.34 -26.37
N SER A 234 -7.32 -18.72 -27.55
CA SER A 234 -8.46 -17.97 -28.09
C SER A 234 -9.42 -17.19 -27.18
N LEU A 235 -9.45 -15.88 -27.47
CA LEU A 235 -10.49 -14.91 -27.18
C LEU A 235 -11.87 -15.33 -27.72
N LEU A 236 -12.91 -15.25 -26.89
CA LEU A 236 -14.25 -14.87 -27.35
C LEU A 236 -14.97 -13.99 -26.31
N SER A 237 -15.16 -12.75 -26.76
CA SER A 237 -16.11 -11.71 -26.34
C SER A 237 -17.48 -12.24 -25.90
N SER A 238 -18.14 -11.61 -24.92
CA SER A 238 -19.26 -10.69 -25.24
C SER A 238 -20.06 -10.18 -24.03
N LYS A 239 -20.44 -8.90 -24.19
CA LYS A 239 -21.62 -8.16 -23.68
C LYS A 239 -21.47 -7.22 -22.47
N ALA A 240 -21.79 -5.96 -22.80
CA ALA A 240 -21.97 -4.78 -21.98
C ALA A 240 -23.44 -4.60 -21.56
N LEU A 241 -23.70 -3.82 -20.49
CA LEU A 241 -24.39 -2.51 -20.54
C LEU A 241 -24.45 -1.87 -19.11
N PRO A 242 -24.65 -0.54 -19.00
CA PRO A 242 -24.07 0.34 -17.99
C PRO A 242 -25.12 0.93 -17.02
N LEU A 243 -24.68 1.69 -16.01
CA LEU A 243 -25.30 2.98 -15.61
C LEU A 243 -24.54 3.68 -14.45
N ALA A 244 -24.45 5.01 -14.62
CA ALA A 244 -24.14 6.10 -13.67
C ALA A 244 -22.74 6.08 -13.02
N SER A 245 -21.84 7.04 -13.34
CA SER A 245 -21.69 8.36 -12.67
C SER A 245 -21.61 8.16 -11.15
N TRP A 246 -20.58 8.59 -10.42
CA TRP A 246 -20.26 9.96 -10.03
C TRP A 246 -18.83 9.97 -9.44
N GLY A 247 -18.00 10.95 -9.86
CA GLY A 247 -16.98 11.67 -9.06
C GLY A 247 -15.80 10.96 -8.38
N PHE A 248 -14.60 11.21 -8.92
CA PHE A 248 -13.34 11.55 -8.23
C PHE A 248 -12.89 10.71 -6.99
N GLN A 249 -11.71 10.06 -7.04
CA GLN A 249 -10.37 10.57 -6.69
C GLN A 249 -9.40 9.38 -6.49
N LEU A 250 -8.31 9.36 -7.26
CA LEU A 250 -7.21 8.38 -7.16
C LEU A 250 -6.54 8.40 -5.77
N LEU A 251 -6.84 7.39 -4.95
CA LEU A 251 -6.08 7.03 -3.76
C LEU A 251 -5.38 5.69 -4.01
N GLY A 252 -4.22 5.74 -4.66
CA GLY A 252 -3.30 4.61 -4.66
C GLY A 252 -2.68 4.48 -3.28
N ALA A 253 -3.16 3.55 -2.45
CA ALA A 253 -2.51 3.17 -1.20
C ALA A 253 -1.29 2.31 -1.51
N VAL A 254 -0.10 2.90 -1.38
CA VAL A 254 1.18 2.18 -1.32
C VAL A 254 1.39 1.71 0.11
N LEU A 255 1.63 0.40 0.31
CA LEU A 255 1.96 -0.21 1.61
C LEU A 255 3.09 0.57 2.33
#